data_AF-A0A1C7MX65-F1
#
_entry.id   AF-A0A1C7MX65-F1
#
_cell.length_a   1.000
_cell.length_b   1.000
_cell.length_c   1.000
_cell.angle_alpha   90.00
_cell.angle_beta   90.00
_cell.angle_gamma   90.00
#
_symmetry.space_group_name_H-M   'P 1'
#
loop_
_entity.id
_entity.type
_entity.pdbx_description
1 polymer ?
#
loop_
_entity_poly.entity_id
_entity_poly.type
_entity_poly.pdbx_seq_one_letter_code
_entity_poly.pdbx_strand_id
1 'polypeptide(L)'
;DPWIYKSPEEYKFLVDAQTRSCYCEDYTEIYWNPAWFDAGARRFDMIFRNSKQQSKALDKTEWDQHVNTDQIRVSSYKWDGLTYLNTPSWDTAVPSSSGRANVAIFSLGNWDGAFSQLSQFAQDVDRLIMQIKQHYRPGTKIVYRTAQYYCCRIDASERSRQVSGPRMESFDQLARTKFVTQLNAVVWDTSILGESKTFEEKLPSITCPSNHVPADQVEIENQILMNGLCN
;
A
#
# COMPACT_ATOMS: atom_id res chain seq x y z
N ASP A 1 -12.97 -32.66 8.15
CA ASP A 1 -12.97 -31.37 7.46
C ASP A 1 -11.65 -31.11 6.78
N PRO A 2 -11.55 -31.35 5.46
CA PRO A 2 -10.36 -31.00 4.72
C PRO A 2 -10.39 -29.49 4.44
N TRP A 3 -9.22 -28.86 4.34
CA TRP A 3 -9.01 -27.45 3.95
C TRP A 3 -9.05 -26.39 5.06
N ILE A 4 -8.47 -26.69 6.22
CA ILE A 4 -7.96 -25.65 7.12
C ILE A 4 -6.55 -25.31 6.64
N TYR A 5 -6.34 -24.09 6.12
CA TYR A 5 -5.02 -23.53 5.82
C TYR A 5 -4.20 -23.46 7.12
N LYS A 6 -3.05 -24.14 7.20
CA LYS A 6 -2.25 -24.20 8.44
C LYS A 6 -1.03 -23.29 8.44
N SER A 7 -0.42 -23.01 7.28
CA SER A 7 0.71 -22.06 7.18
C SER A 7 0.86 -21.47 5.77
N PRO A 8 1.58 -20.34 5.62
CA PRO A 8 2.00 -19.78 4.32
C PRO A 8 2.78 -20.74 3.42
N GLU A 9 3.44 -21.75 3.98
CA GLU A 9 4.20 -22.73 3.19
C GLU A 9 3.29 -23.79 2.56
N GLU A 10 2.07 -23.97 3.05
CA GLU A 10 1.05 -24.87 2.49
C GLU A 10 0.24 -24.22 1.35
N TYR A 11 0.52 -22.95 1.04
CA TYR A 11 -0.17 -22.22 -0.01
C TYR A 11 0.05 -22.88 -1.38
N LYS A 12 -1.04 -23.36 -1.99
CA LYS A 12 -1.06 -23.92 -3.34
C LYS A 12 -2.09 -23.18 -4.19
N PHE A 13 -1.69 -22.78 -5.40
CA PHE A 13 -2.56 -22.13 -6.37
C PHE A 13 -3.76 -23.02 -6.70
N LEU A 14 -4.93 -22.41 -6.82
CA LEU A 14 -6.18 -23.12 -7.15
C LEU A 14 -6.56 -22.96 -8.62
N VAL A 15 -5.89 -22.06 -9.37
CA VAL A 15 -6.16 -21.82 -10.79
C VAL A 15 -4.84 -21.62 -11.54
N ASP A 16 -4.62 -22.39 -12.61
CA ASP A 16 -3.41 -22.33 -13.46
C ASP A 16 -3.17 -20.93 -14.09
N ALA A 17 -4.21 -20.09 -14.16
CA ALA A 17 -4.15 -18.73 -14.71
C ALA A 17 -3.72 -17.64 -13.69
N GLN A 18 -3.72 -17.93 -12.38
CA GLN A 18 -3.25 -17.00 -11.35
C GLN A 18 -1.72 -17.06 -11.25
N THR A 19 -1.04 -16.42 -12.21
CA THR A 19 0.41 -16.25 -12.10
C THR A 19 0.72 -15.14 -11.08
N ARG A 20 1.72 -15.35 -10.20
CA ARG A 20 2.20 -14.33 -9.24
C ARG A 20 2.58 -13.00 -9.90
N SER A 21 2.84 -13.03 -11.21
CA SER A 21 3.11 -11.88 -12.07
C SER A 21 1.90 -11.00 -12.39
N CYS A 22 0.67 -11.51 -12.29
CA CYS A 22 -0.56 -10.82 -12.72
C CYS A 22 -1.51 -10.42 -11.60
N TYR A 23 -1.46 -11.09 -10.44
CA TYR A 23 -2.43 -10.88 -9.37
C TYR A 23 -1.71 -10.58 -8.05
N CYS A 24 -2.17 -9.52 -7.39
CA CYS A 24 -1.91 -9.21 -5.99
C CYS A 24 -3.16 -9.35 -5.12
N GLU A 25 -4.29 -9.76 -5.70
CA GLU A 25 -5.60 -9.71 -5.04
C GLU A 25 -5.89 -11.01 -4.29
N ASP A 26 -5.13 -11.21 -3.21
CA ASP A 26 -5.22 -12.37 -2.31
C ASP A 26 -6.61 -12.46 -1.64
N TYR A 27 -7.38 -11.36 -1.62
CA TYR A 27 -8.70 -11.33 -0.99
C TYR A 27 -9.79 -12.11 -1.73
N THR A 28 -9.50 -12.56 -2.94
CA THR A 28 -10.39 -13.43 -3.72
C THR A 28 -10.10 -14.91 -3.50
N GLU A 29 -9.06 -15.24 -2.73
CA GLU A 29 -8.66 -16.61 -2.45
C GLU A 29 -9.63 -17.29 -1.48
N ILE A 30 -9.79 -18.61 -1.62
CA ILE A 30 -10.77 -19.38 -0.82
C ILE A 30 -10.46 -19.36 0.68
N TYR A 31 -9.21 -19.09 1.06
CA TYR A 31 -8.76 -19.04 2.45
C TYR A 31 -8.75 -17.62 3.00
N TRP A 32 -9.16 -16.63 2.21
CA TRP A 32 -9.27 -15.26 2.67
C TRP A 32 -10.31 -15.14 3.77
N ASN A 33 -9.91 -14.60 4.91
CA ASN A 33 -10.81 -14.36 6.02
C ASN A 33 -11.18 -12.87 6.07
N PRO A 34 -12.41 -12.48 5.69
CA PRO A 34 -12.83 -11.08 5.72
C PRO A 34 -12.89 -10.50 7.15
N ALA A 35 -12.93 -11.36 8.18
CA ALA A 35 -12.80 -10.91 9.57
C ALA A 35 -11.37 -10.46 9.91
N TRP A 36 -10.35 -10.91 9.16
CA TRP A 36 -8.97 -10.50 9.34
C TRP A 36 -8.63 -9.28 8.49
N PHE A 37 -9.15 -9.18 7.27
CA PHE A 37 -9.04 -7.98 6.45
C PHE A 37 -10.22 -7.92 5.46
N ASP A 38 -11.03 -6.88 5.57
CA ASP A 38 -12.11 -6.61 4.63
C ASP A 38 -11.57 -5.76 3.48
N ALA A 39 -11.42 -6.36 2.29
CA ALA A 39 -10.89 -5.68 1.11
C ALA A 39 -11.81 -4.57 0.57
N GLY A 40 -13.11 -4.62 0.92
CA GLY A 40 -14.09 -3.59 0.60
C GLY A 40 -14.17 -2.48 1.65
N ALA A 41 -13.60 -2.68 2.84
CA ALA A 41 -13.63 -1.67 3.88
C ALA A 41 -12.74 -0.47 3.53
N ARG A 42 -13.30 0.74 3.64
CA ARG A 42 -12.55 2.00 3.53
C ARG A 42 -11.57 2.20 4.69
N ARG A 43 -11.82 1.53 5.82
CA ARG A 43 -10.99 1.62 7.03
C ARG A 43 -10.79 0.23 7.60
N PHE A 44 -9.55 -0.05 7.97
CA PHE A 44 -9.17 -1.26 8.66
C PHE A 44 -8.18 -0.95 9.79
N ASP A 45 -8.37 -1.56 10.96
CA ASP A 45 -7.52 -1.36 12.14
C ASP A 45 -6.93 -2.71 12.59
N MET A 46 -5.61 -2.85 12.50
CA MET A 46 -4.87 -3.97 13.06
C MET A 46 -4.13 -3.54 14.32
N ILE A 47 -4.17 -4.38 15.35
CA ILE A 47 -3.48 -4.15 16.60
C ILE A 47 -2.53 -5.31 16.85
N PHE A 48 -1.23 -5.03 16.77
CA PHE A 48 -0.18 -5.96 17.17
C PHE A 48 0.08 -5.75 18.66
N ARG A 49 -0.22 -6.77 19.45
CA ARG A 49 0.09 -6.83 20.88
C ARG A 49 0.33 -8.27 21.29
N ASN A 50 1.32 -8.49 22.12
CA ASN A 50 1.48 -9.78 22.79
C ASN A 50 0.57 -9.84 24.02
N SER A 51 -0.05 -11.00 24.27
CA SER A 51 -0.65 -11.29 25.55
C SER A 51 0.43 -11.43 26.62
N LYS A 52 0.07 -11.26 27.90
CA LYS A 52 1.02 -11.50 29.00
C LYS A 52 1.63 -12.91 28.97
N GLN A 53 0.91 -13.90 28.44
CA GLN A 53 1.41 -15.27 28.30
C GLN A 53 2.35 -15.40 27.11
N GLN A 54 2.03 -14.77 25.97
CA GLN A 54 2.89 -14.74 24.78
C GLN A 54 4.21 -14.02 25.08
N SER A 55 4.17 -12.85 25.73
CA SER A 55 5.37 -12.14 26.15
C SER A 55 6.24 -12.94 27.13
N LYS A 56 5.65 -13.79 27.97
CA LYS A 56 6.39 -14.67 28.89
C LYS A 56 6.97 -15.91 28.21
N ALA A 57 6.41 -16.31 27.07
CA ALA A 57 6.82 -17.49 26.31
C ALA A 57 7.91 -17.17 25.27
N LEU A 58 8.07 -15.91 24.91
CA LEU A 58 9.27 -15.42 24.24
C LEU A 58 10.40 -15.50 25.28
N ASP A 59 11.36 -16.40 25.07
CA ASP A 59 12.58 -16.48 25.89
C ASP A 59 13.29 -15.13 25.93
N LYS A 60 14.13 -14.89 26.96
CA LYS A 60 14.92 -13.66 27.10
C LYS A 60 15.65 -13.33 25.80
N THR A 61 15.09 -12.44 25.00
CA THR A 61 15.75 -11.88 23.83
C THR A 61 16.66 -10.73 24.26
N GLU A 62 17.64 -10.40 23.44
CA GLU A 62 18.48 -9.20 23.63
C GLU A 62 17.67 -7.89 23.66
N TRP A 63 16.40 -7.93 23.24
CA TRP A 63 15.44 -6.83 23.23
C TRP A 63 14.63 -6.73 24.55
N ASP A 64 14.72 -7.72 25.45
CA ASP A 64 13.89 -7.83 26.66
C ASP A 64 14.35 -6.97 27.85
N GLN A 65 15.37 -6.12 27.69
CA GLN A 65 15.69 -5.14 28.73
C GLN A 65 14.58 -4.06 28.87
N HIS A 66 13.68 -3.99 27.89
CA HIS A 66 12.57 -3.03 27.83
C HIS A 66 11.28 -3.72 27.38
N VAL A 67 10.83 -4.77 28.08
CA VAL A 67 9.50 -5.38 27.82
C VAL A 67 8.40 -4.39 28.24
N ASN A 68 8.22 -3.34 27.46
CA ASN A 68 7.02 -2.55 27.49
C ASN A 68 5.91 -3.40 26.88
N THR A 69 4.69 -3.16 27.38
CA THR A 69 3.46 -3.64 26.74
C THR A 69 3.22 -2.85 25.44
N ASP A 70 4.20 -2.86 24.54
CA ASP A 70 4.18 -2.06 23.33
C ASP A 70 3.09 -2.61 22.42
N GLN A 71 2.10 -1.76 22.17
CA GLN A 71 1.01 -2.02 21.26
C GLN A 71 1.27 -1.18 20.01
N ILE A 72 1.47 -1.84 18.88
CA ILE A 72 1.50 -1.17 17.59
C ILE A 72 0.09 -1.24 17.01
N ARG A 73 -0.48 -0.09 16.68
CA ARG A 73 -1.72 0.00 15.92
C ARG A 73 -1.39 0.44 14.50
N VAL A 74 -1.80 -0.37 13.53
CA VAL A 74 -1.79 -0.03 12.12
C VAL A 74 -3.23 0.26 11.71
N SER A 75 -3.49 1.50 11.29
CA SER A 75 -4.77 1.92 10.76
C SER A 75 -4.62 2.20 9.28
N SER A 76 -5.29 1.41 8.43
CA SER A 76 -5.31 1.59 6.99
C SER A 76 -6.59 2.31 6.57
N TYR A 77 -6.46 3.29 5.68
CA TYR A 77 -7.56 4.03 5.07
C TYR A 77 -7.44 3.91 3.55
N LYS A 78 -8.33 3.15 2.93
CA LYS A 78 -8.27 2.80 1.50
C LYS A 78 -9.19 3.70 0.67
N TRP A 79 -8.58 4.40 -0.28
CA TRP A 79 -9.23 5.21 -1.30
C TRP A 79 -8.65 4.88 -2.68
N ASP A 80 -9.48 4.88 -3.70
CA ASP A 80 -9.11 4.49 -5.07
C ASP A 80 -8.43 5.67 -5.80
N GLY A 81 -7.35 6.18 -5.18
CA GLY A 81 -6.65 7.41 -5.54
C GLY A 81 -7.43 8.69 -5.19
N LEU A 82 -6.85 9.84 -5.51
CA LEU A 82 -7.48 11.16 -5.50
C LEU A 82 -8.33 11.35 -6.76
N THR A 83 -9.26 10.42 -6.97
CA THR A 83 -10.05 10.32 -8.19
C THR A 83 -11.53 10.50 -7.89
N TYR A 84 -12.28 10.84 -8.93
CA TYR A 84 -13.74 10.96 -8.89
C TYR A 84 -14.46 9.60 -8.69
N LEU A 85 -13.74 8.47 -8.73
CA LEU A 85 -14.31 7.13 -8.61
C LEU A 85 -14.72 6.77 -7.18
N ASN A 86 -14.25 7.55 -6.20
CA ASN A 86 -14.57 7.30 -4.80
C ASN A 86 -16.02 7.69 -4.49
N THR A 87 -16.74 6.76 -3.86
CA THR A 87 -18.00 7.05 -3.16
C THR A 87 -17.89 6.52 -1.73
N PRO A 88 -17.95 7.38 -0.68
CA PRO A 88 -18.01 8.86 -0.72
C PRO A 88 -16.76 9.51 -1.36
N SER A 89 -16.66 10.84 -1.45
CA SER A 89 -15.45 11.51 -1.98
C SER A 89 -14.24 11.31 -1.05
N TRP A 90 -13.04 11.21 -1.64
CA TRP A 90 -11.77 11.13 -0.92
C TRP A 90 -11.47 12.37 -0.08
N ASP A 91 -12.17 13.50 -0.29
CA ASP A 91 -11.99 14.72 0.50
C ASP A 91 -12.18 14.52 2.02
N THR A 92 -12.79 13.40 2.43
CA THR A 92 -12.99 13.03 3.84
C THR A 92 -11.95 12.02 4.37
N ALA A 93 -11.02 11.58 3.53
CA ALA A 93 -10.04 10.54 3.82
C ALA A 93 -9.18 10.88 5.04
N VAL A 94 -8.54 12.05 5.03
CA VAL A 94 -7.66 12.47 6.13
C VAL A 94 -8.46 12.87 7.37
N PRO A 95 -9.52 13.71 7.29
CA PRO A 95 -10.30 14.09 8.46
C PRO A 95 -10.95 12.91 9.21
N SER A 96 -11.30 11.83 8.50
CA SER A 96 -11.85 10.61 9.12
C SER A 96 -10.79 9.70 9.74
N SER A 97 -9.51 10.03 9.57
CA SER A 97 -8.40 9.24 10.10
C SER A 97 -8.06 9.56 11.56
N SER A 98 -7.15 8.78 12.15
CA SER A 98 -6.63 9.07 13.49
C SER A 98 -5.59 10.18 13.41
N GLY A 99 -5.90 11.37 13.93
CA GLY A 99 -4.95 12.50 14.02
C GLY A 99 -3.82 12.30 15.05
N ARG A 100 -3.73 11.13 15.69
CA ARG A 100 -2.70 10.76 16.68
C ARG A 100 -1.79 9.65 16.16
N ALA A 101 -1.32 9.76 14.92
CA ALA A 101 -0.36 8.82 14.35
C ALA A 101 1.09 9.28 14.62
N ASN A 102 1.98 8.35 14.97
CA ASN A 102 3.42 8.63 15.01
C ASN A 102 4.00 8.69 13.59
N VAL A 103 3.49 7.83 12.70
CA VAL A 103 3.84 7.78 11.27
C VAL A 103 2.55 7.78 10.46
N ALA A 104 2.46 8.60 9.42
CA ALA A 104 1.38 8.58 8.45
C ALA A 104 1.95 8.33 7.05
N ILE A 105 1.56 7.21 6.44
CA ILE A 105 2.03 6.78 5.12
C ILE A 105 0.95 7.10 4.10
N PHE A 106 1.31 7.84 3.06
CA PHE A 106 0.43 8.18 1.93
C PHE A 106 0.91 7.48 0.68
N SER A 107 0.08 6.59 0.14
CA SER A 107 0.35 5.82 -1.07
C SER A 107 -0.51 6.35 -2.21
N LEU A 108 0.09 7.02 -3.19
CA LEU A 108 -0.63 7.68 -4.30
C LEU A 108 0.07 7.44 -5.64
N GLY A 109 -0.67 7.62 -6.73
CA GLY A 109 -0.12 7.76 -8.07
C GLY A 109 -0.62 6.72 -9.08
N ASN A 110 -0.78 5.44 -8.71
CA ASN A 110 -1.22 4.42 -9.67
C ASN A 110 -2.67 4.64 -10.14
N TRP A 111 -3.62 4.80 -9.21
CA TRP A 111 -5.02 5.08 -9.56
C TRP A 111 -5.17 6.50 -10.12
N ASP A 112 -4.45 7.46 -9.56
CA ASP A 112 -4.45 8.85 -10.02
C ASP A 112 -4.02 8.98 -11.47
N GLY A 113 -2.90 8.36 -11.82
CA GLY A 113 -2.40 8.33 -13.18
C GLY A 113 -3.35 7.58 -14.11
N ALA A 114 -4.00 6.52 -13.66
CA ALA A 114 -4.94 5.76 -14.48
C ALA A 114 -6.23 6.53 -14.83
N PHE A 115 -6.74 7.39 -13.94
CA PHE A 115 -8.10 7.93 -14.05
C PHE A 115 -8.22 9.46 -13.99
N SER A 116 -7.16 10.20 -13.62
CA SER A 116 -7.22 11.65 -13.47
C SER A 116 -6.34 12.37 -14.51
N GLN A 117 -6.60 13.64 -14.77
CA GLN A 117 -5.64 14.48 -15.51
C GLN A 117 -4.56 15.00 -14.55
N LEU A 118 -3.33 15.20 -15.05
CA LEU A 118 -2.21 15.66 -14.20
C LEU A 118 -2.51 17.00 -13.52
N SER A 119 -3.18 17.93 -14.22
CA SER A 119 -3.58 19.22 -13.67
C SER A 119 -4.61 19.09 -12.54
N GLN A 120 -5.59 18.20 -12.70
CA GLN A 120 -6.58 17.91 -11.66
C GLN A 120 -5.91 17.26 -10.45
N PHE A 121 -5.06 16.26 -10.69
CA PHE A 121 -4.28 15.60 -9.65
C PHE A 121 -3.39 16.60 -8.88
N ALA A 122 -2.80 17.58 -9.56
CA ALA A 122 -2.00 18.60 -8.90
C ALA A 122 -2.80 19.43 -7.88
N GLN A 123 -4.03 19.83 -8.23
CA GLN A 123 -4.94 20.53 -7.32
C GLN A 123 -5.34 19.63 -6.16
N ASP A 124 -5.59 18.35 -6.43
CA ASP A 124 -6.01 17.38 -5.44
C ASP A 124 -4.90 17.05 -4.43
N VAL A 125 -3.65 16.98 -4.89
CA VAL A 125 -2.48 16.86 -4.01
C VAL A 125 -2.36 18.11 -3.11
N ASP A 126 -2.58 19.31 -3.63
CA ASP A 126 -2.56 20.53 -2.80
C ASP A 126 -3.67 20.50 -1.73
N ARG A 127 -4.87 20.07 -2.09
CA ARG A 127 -5.98 19.88 -1.14
C ARG A 127 -5.63 18.83 -0.09
N LEU A 128 -5.09 17.69 -0.48
CA LEU A 128 -4.65 16.64 0.43
C LEU A 128 -3.59 17.16 1.41
N ILE A 129 -2.58 17.88 0.92
CA ILE A 129 -1.51 18.45 1.76
C ILE A 129 -2.08 19.40 2.81
N MET A 130 -3.06 20.23 2.44
CA MET A 130 -3.75 21.09 3.42
C MET A 130 -4.44 20.26 4.51
N GLN A 131 -5.14 19.19 4.13
CA GLN A 131 -5.79 18.31 5.11
C GLN A 131 -4.77 17.64 6.03
N ILE A 132 -3.63 17.17 5.50
CA ILE A 132 -2.57 16.56 6.30
C ILE A 132 -2.05 17.55 7.35
N LYS A 133 -1.74 18.79 6.93
CA LYS A 133 -1.24 19.86 7.82
C LYS A 133 -2.24 20.22 8.92
N GLN A 134 -3.54 20.18 8.61
CA GLN A 134 -4.60 20.51 9.57
C GLN A 134 -4.90 19.36 10.53
N HIS A 135 -4.73 18.11 10.08
CA HIS A 135 -5.19 16.94 10.81
C HIS A 135 -4.12 16.31 11.71
N TYR A 136 -2.88 16.18 11.23
CA TYR A 136 -1.80 15.53 11.98
C TYR A 136 -1.05 16.53 12.86
N ARG A 137 -0.58 16.05 14.02
CA ARG A 137 0.12 16.88 14.99
C ARG A 137 1.54 17.20 14.53
N PRO A 138 2.11 18.33 14.99
CA PRO A 138 3.55 18.54 14.90
C PRO A 138 4.30 17.34 15.52
N GLY A 139 5.20 16.73 14.75
CA GLY A 139 5.95 15.54 15.16
C GLY A 139 5.48 14.22 14.54
N THR A 140 4.32 14.18 13.88
CA THR A 140 3.96 13.01 13.05
C THR A 140 4.91 12.91 11.86
N LYS A 141 5.58 11.77 11.70
CA LYS A 141 6.45 11.50 10.54
C LYS A 141 5.59 11.21 9.32
N ILE A 142 5.67 12.06 8.30
CA ILE A 142 4.99 11.85 7.03
C ILE A 142 5.87 11.02 6.11
N VAL A 143 5.32 9.96 5.54
CA VAL A 143 5.98 9.12 4.53
C VAL A 143 5.15 9.17 3.26
N TYR A 144 5.80 9.48 2.13
CA TYR A 144 5.22 9.34 0.81
C TYR A 144 5.68 8.02 0.20
N ARG A 145 4.77 7.07 0.01
CA ARG A 145 5.01 5.83 -0.75
C ARG A 145 4.68 6.10 -2.21
N THR A 146 5.68 5.94 -3.07
CA THR A 146 5.57 6.24 -4.50
C THR A 146 4.55 5.34 -5.20
N ALA A 147 4.17 5.72 -6.41
CA ALA A 147 3.48 4.81 -7.30
C ALA A 147 4.38 3.59 -7.59
N GLN A 148 3.77 2.43 -7.78
CA GLN A 148 4.49 1.28 -8.30
C GLN A 148 4.85 1.51 -9.76
N TYR A 149 6.01 0.99 -10.15
CA TYR A 149 6.51 1.09 -11.50
C TYR A 149 5.52 0.50 -12.50
N TYR A 150 5.24 1.26 -13.55
CA TYR A 150 4.43 0.81 -14.66
C TYR A 150 5.33 0.41 -15.82
N CYS A 151 5.19 -0.83 -16.27
CA CYS A 151 5.78 -1.25 -17.53
C CYS A 151 4.85 -2.15 -18.31
N CYS A 152 4.80 -1.78 -19.59
CA CYS A 152 4.74 -2.64 -20.76
C CYS A 152 3.47 -3.44 -20.97
N ARG A 153 2.39 -3.11 -20.25
CA ARG A 153 1.08 -3.73 -20.44
C ARG A 153 0.23 -2.90 -21.38
N ILE A 154 -0.66 -3.56 -22.10
CA ILE A 154 -1.78 -2.90 -22.77
C ILE A 154 -2.96 -3.06 -21.82
N ASP A 155 -3.59 -1.96 -21.41
CA ASP A 155 -4.81 -2.06 -20.62
C ASP A 155 -5.92 -2.65 -21.50
N ALA A 156 -6.19 -3.94 -21.30
CA ALA A 156 -7.27 -4.67 -21.96
C ALA A 156 -8.58 -4.61 -21.15
N SER A 157 -8.59 -3.88 -20.02
CA SER A 157 -9.80 -3.76 -19.21
C SER A 157 -10.81 -2.79 -19.84
N GLU A 158 -12.09 -3.02 -19.57
CA GLU A 158 -13.18 -2.14 -20.01
C GLU A 158 -13.11 -0.71 -19.42
N ARG A 159 -12.21 -0.50 -18.46
CA ARG A 159 -12.12 0.75 -17.69
C ARG A 159 -11.35 1.88 -18.37
N SER A 160 -10.90 1.70 -19.63
CA SER A 160 -10.25 2.74 -20.44
C SER A 160 -9.16 3.52 -19.68
N ARG A 161 -8.29 2.83 -18.93
CA ARG A 161 -7.30 3.48 -18.07
C ARG A 161 -6.22 4.12 -18.93
N GLN A 162 -5.80 5.31 -18.54
CA GLN A 162 -4.72 6.02 -19.21
C GLN A 162 -3.41 5.73 -18.47
N VAL A 163 -2.69 4.70 -18.90
CA VAL A 163 -1.48 4.26 -18.20
C VAL A 163 -0.29 4.17 -19.14
N SER A 164 0.82 4.80 -18.74
CA SER A 164 2.12 4.70 -19.39
C SER A 164 3.22 5.01 -18.39
N GLY A 165 4.45 4.55 -18.66
CA GLY A 165 5.60 4.82 -17.81
C GLY A 165 5.81 6.32 -17.56
N PRO A 166 5.96 7.15 -18.62
CA PRO A 166 6.14 8.60 -18.47
C PRO A 166 5.00 9.28 -17.72
N ARG A 167 3.78 8.76 -17.86
CA ARG A 167 2.62 9.28 -17.15
C ARG A 167 2.69 8.98 -15.65
N MET A 168 2.99 7.74 -15.26
CA MET A 168 3.18 7.42 -13.83
C MET A 168 4.33 8.23 -13.22
N GLU A 169 5.43 8.37 -13.95
CA GLU A 169 6.59 9.17 -13.52
C GLU A 169 6.21 10.64 -13.30
N SER A 170 5.43 11.24 -14.21
CA SER A 170 4.97 12.62 -14.07
C SER A 170 4.08 12.82 -12.84
N PHE A 171 3.20 11.86 -12.55
CA PHE A 171 2.34 11.89 -11.37
C PHE A 171 3.16 11.71 -10.08
N ASP A 172 4.06 10.73 -10.04
CA ASP A 172 4.96 10.51 -8.90
C ASP A 172 5.82 11.73 -8.63
N GLN A 173 6.49 12.27 -9.65
CA GLN A 173 7.37 13.42 -9.50
C GLN A 173 6.62 14.63 -8.92
N LEU A 174 5.40 14.88 -9.39
CA LEU A 174 4.56 15.97 -8.89
C LEU A 174 4.20 15.78 -7.41
N ALA A 175 3.69 14.60 -7.05
CA ALA A 175 3.32 14.30 -5.67
C ALA A 175 4.54 14.28 -4.75
N ARG A 176 5.59 13.56 -5.12
CA ARG A 176 6.89 13.47 -4.40
C ARG A 176 7.43 14.87 -4.10
N THR A 177 7.51 15.74 -5.11
CA THR A 177 8.02 17.11 -4.93
C THR A 177 7.20 17.89 -3.92
N LYS A 178 5.87 17.87 -4.03
CA LYS A 178 4.99 18.61 -3.11
C LYS A 178 5.05 18.03 -1.69
N PHE A 179 5.07 16.71 -1.53
CA PHE A 179 5.19 16.06 -0.22
C PHE A 179 6.52 16.38 0.46
N VAL A 180 7.64 16.28 -0.25
CA VAL A 180 8.97 16.61 0.30
C VAL A 180 9.04 18.09 0.67
N THR A 181 8.68 18.99 -0.25
CA THR A 181 8.85 20.45 -0.03
C THR A 181 7.86 21.03 0.98
N GLN A 182 6.63 20.52 1.04
CA GLN A 182 5.57 21.11 1.87
C GLN A 182 5.32 20.38 3.19
N LEU A 183 5.68 19.10 3.29
CA LEU A 183 5.45 18.27 4.48
C LEU A 183 6.73 17.70 5.08
N ASN A 184 7.90 17.97 4.47
CA ASN A 184 9.17 17.34 4.85
C ASN A 184 9.04 15.80 4.89
N ALA A 185 8.30 15.24 3.93
CA ALA A 185 8.01 13.82 3.91
C ALA A 185 9.26 12.99 3.57
N VAL A 186 9.39 11.82 4.20
CA VAL A 186 10.36 10.79 3.78
C VAL A 186 9.77 10.02 2.61
N VAL A 187 10.58 9.76 1.58
CA VAL A 187 10.14 9.00 0.41
C VAL A 187 10.43 7.51 0.63
N TRP A 188 9.38 6.70 0.54
CA TRP A 188 9.49 5.25 0.38
C TRP A 188 9.30 4.92 -1.09
N ASP A 189 10.42 4.77 -1.80
CA ASP A 189 10.43 4.50 -3.24
C ASP A 189 10.18 3.02 -3.51
N THR A 190 8.95 2.69 -3.89
CA THR A 190 8.52 1.35 -4.28
C THR A 190 8.63 1.14 -5.79
N SER A 191 8.77 2.22 -6.57
CA SER A 191 8.92 2.13 -8.02
C SER A 191 10.21 1.40 -8.41
N ILE A 192 11.27 1.59 -7.63
CA ILE A 192 12.57 0.94 -7.86
C ILE A 192 12.51 -0.59 -7.91
N LEU A 193 11.55 -1.21 -7.19
CA LEU A 193 11.38 -2.67 -7.16
C LEU A 193 10.94 -3.24 -8.51
N GLY A 194 10.16 -2.47 -9.27
CA GLY A 194 9.77 -2.85 -10.63
C GLY A 194 10.74 -2.35 -11.68
N GLU A 195 11.32 -1.17 -11.47
CA GLU A 195 12.28 -0.57 -12.41
C GLU A 195 13.54 -1.43 -12.54
N SER A 196 14.09 -1.89 -11.41
CA SER A 196 15.34 -2.67 -11.34
C SER A 196 15.27 -4.07 -11.94
N LYS A 197 14.06 -4.60 -12.21
CA LYS A 197 13.89 -5.90 -12.87
C LYS A 197 14.42 -5.85 -14.32
N THR A 198 15.06 -6.93 -14.74
CA THR A 198 15.45 -7.16 -16.14
C THR A 198 14.23 -7.20 -17.05
N PHE A 199 14.46 -7.05 -18.36
CA PHE A 199 13.36 -7.12 -19.33
C PHE A 199 12.70 -8.51 -19.32
N GLU A 200 13.52 -9.56 -19.21
CA GLU A 200 13.10 -10.96 -19.12
C GLU A 200 12.20 -11.22 -17.92
N GLU A 201 12.52 -10.64 -16.75
CA GLU A 201 11.68 -10.74 -15.55
C GLU A 201 10.35 -9.96 -15.68
N LYS A 202 10.29 -8.97 -16.58
CA LYS A 202 9.08 -8.19 -16.85
C LYS A 202 8.15 -8.88 -17.86
N LEU A 203 8.68 -9.76 -18.74
CA LEU A 203 7.94 -10.45 -19.80
C LEU A 203 6.67 -11.19 -19.31
N PRO A 204 6.69 -11.98 -18.21
CA PRO A 204 5.50 -12.68 -17.75
C PRO A 204 4.34 -11.74 -17.40
N SER A 205 4.65 -10.48 -17.16
CA SER A 205 3.70 -9.48 -16.71
C SER A 205 3.02 -8.71 -17.85
N ILE A 206 3.56 -8.77 -19.07
CA ILE A 206 3.05 -8.06 -20.25
C ILE A 206 1.64 -8.52 -20.64
N THR A 207 1.35 -9.81 -20.45
CA THR A 207 0.06 -10.42 -20.77
C THR A 207 -0.98 -10.26 -19.67
N CYS A 208 -0.64 -9.62 -18.55
CA CYS A 208 -1.57 -9.44 -17.45
C CYS A 208 -2.67 -8.45 -17.83
N PRO A 209 -3.94 -8.74 -17.49
CA PRO A 209 -5.09 -7.93 -17.92
C PRO A 209 -5.16 -6.54 -17.24
N SER A 210 -4.37 -6.32 -16.19
CA SER A 210 -4.34 -5.09 -15.42
C SER A 210 -2.93 -4.84 -14.90
N ASN A 211 -2.62 -3.58 -14.53
CA ASN A 211 -1.34 -3.20 -13.94
C ASN A 211 -1.28 -3.46 -12.42
N HIS A 212 -1.83 -4.58 -11.96
CA HIS A 212 -1.59 -4.98 -10.58
C HIS A 212 -0.11 -5.35 -10.41
N VAL A 213 0.44 -4.93 -9.29
CA VAL A 213 1.78 -5.31 -8.86
C VAL A 213 1.86 -6.82 -8.67
N PRO A 214 2.99 -7.45 -9.02
CA PRO A 214 3.24 -8.84 -8.68
C PRO A 214 3.28 -9.08 -7.16
N ALA A 215 2.79 -10.23 -6.70
CA ALA A 215 2.73 -10.56 -5.27
C ALA A 215 4.10 -10.54 -4.56
N ASP A 216 5.17 -10.94 -5.24
CA ASP A 216 6.54 -10.89 -4.72
C ASP A 216 7.01 -9.47 -4.37
N GLN A 217 6.61 -8.46 -5.15
CA GLN A 217 6.96 -7.08 -4.81
C GLN A 217 6.18 -6.61 -3.57
N VAL A 218 4.90 -6.98 -3.44
CA VAL A 218 4.09 -6.66 -2.26
C VAL A 218 4.66 -7.31 -0.99
N GLU A 219 5.10 -8.56 -1.07
CA GLU A 219 5.76 -9.27 0.03
C GLU A 219 7.04 -8.54 0.48
N ILE A 220 7.89 -8.11 -0.47
CA ILE A 220 9.10 -7.32 -0.18
C ILE A 220 8.74 -6.01 0.49
N GLU A 221 7.75 -5.29 -0.03
CA GLU A 221 7.27 -4.03 0.56
C GLU A 221 6.77 -4.22 1.99
N ASN A 222 5.97 -5.27 2.22
CA ASN A 222 5.47 -5.60 3.55
C ASN A 222 6.61 -5.94 4.50
N GLN A 223 7.62 -6.70 4.06
CA GLN A 223 8.79 -7.01 4.89
C GLN A 223 9.57 -5.75 5.27
N ILE A 224 9.77 -4.83 4.32
CA ILE A 224 10.44 -3.54 4.58
C ILE A 224 9.64 -2.72 5.59
N LEU A 225 8.32 -2.63 5.42
CA LEU A 225 7.45 -1.91 6.35
C LEU A 225 7.52 -2.52 7.76
N MET A 226 7.37 -3.84 7.88
CA MET A 226 7.39 -4.52 9.17
C MET A 226 8.76 -4.38 9.86
N ASN A 227 9.86 -4.50 9.11
CA ASN A 227 11.20 -4.22 9.65
C ASN A 227 11.33 -2.77 10.12
N GLY A 228 10.80 -1.82 9.37
CA GLY A 228 10.82 -0.40 9.74
C GLY A 228 9.90 -0.03 10.90
N LEU A 229 8.92 -0.86 11.25
CA LEU A 229 8.09 -0.71 12.45
C LEU A 229 8.76 -1.29 13.70
N CYS A 230 9.68 -2.25 13.52
CA CYS A 230 10.40 -2.91 14.62
C CYS A 230 11.72 -2.23 15.01
N ASN A 231 12.35 -1.46 14.11
CA ASN A 231 13.61 -0.75 14.32
C ASN A 231 13.38 0.75 14.58
#